data_AF-A0A7T5CGM2-F1
#
_entry.id   AF-A0A7T5CGM2-F1
#
_cell.length_a   1.000
_cell.length_b   1.000
_cell.length_c   1.000
_cell.angle_alpha   90.00
_cell.angle_beta   90.00
_cell.angle_gamma   90.00
#
_symmetry.space_group_name_H-M   'P 1'
#
loop_
_entity.id
_entity.type
_entity.pdbx_description
1 polymer ?
#
loop_
_entity_poly.entity_id
_entity_poly.type
_entity_poly.pdbx_seq_one_letter_code
_entity_poly.pdbx_strand_id
1 'polypeptide(L)'
;MPATRRRRLSRLAPLALALLLAACRVDLYASLNEAEANQMLAVLTAEGIDADKVRAGETGWSVRVDEAQLPAALEILRSEGLPGERFSSLGQVFQKQGLVATPTEERMRYIFALSQELSETLRNIDGVVTARVHVVIPATDPLSDKIRPSSAAVFIKHRPDTDLRLLVPTVKDMVAHSIEGVTHDKVSLSLVEARPFTPIGPVARAPASQGFPVGRFAAIAGAVIAALALAGLGVLAWKRGGLRQAFGRLGARPSTRSRA
;
A
#
# COMPACT_ATOMS: atom_id res chain seq x y z
N MET A 1 -45.84 -27.61 15.41
CA MET A 1 -45.05 -26.37 15.62
C MET A 1 -43.63 -26.40 15.01
N PRO A 2 -43.42 -26.45 13.66
CA PRO A 2 -42.05 -26.38 13.08
C PRO A 2 -41.70 -25.06 12.35
N ALA A 3 -42.67 -24.20 12.02
CA ALA A 3 -42.45 -23.04 11.14
C ALA A 3 -41.63 -21.88 11.75
N THR A 4 -41.52 -21.81 13.08
CA THR A 4 -40.80 -20.73 13.78
C THR A 4 -39.29 -20.94 13.82
N ARG A 5 -38.80 -22.19 13.72
CA ARG A 5 -37.37 -22.53 13.80
C ARG A 5 -36.61 -22.16 12.52
N ARG A 6 -37.24 -22.36 11.35
CA ARG A 6 -36.65 -22.09 10.02
C ARG A 6 -36.51 -20.58 9.72
N ARG A 7 -37.43 -19.76 10.22
CA ARG A 7 -37.36 -18.27 10.14
C ARG A 7 -36.30 -17.64 11.06
N ARG A 8 -35.94 -18.30 12.17
CA ARG A 8 -34.86 -17.83 13.06
C ARG A 8 -33.49 -18.12 12.47
N LEU A 9 -33.31 -19.27 11.83
CA LEU A 9 -32.04 -19.64 11.17
C LEU A 9 -31.68 -18.70 9.99
N SER A 10 -32.67 -18.29 9.18
CA SER A 10 -32.41 -17.38 8.05
C SER A 10 -32.10 -15.94 8.46
N ARG A 11 -32.45 -15.54 9.69
CA ARG A 11 -32.14 -14.22 10.26
C ARG A 11 -30.75 -14.15 10.89
N LEU A 12 -30.19 -15.30 11.27
CA LEU A 12 -28.84 -15.41 11.83
C LEU A 12 -27.76 -15.50 10.75
N ALA A 13 -28.09 -15.97 9.55
CA ALA A 13 -27.17 -16.05 8.41
C ALA A 13 -26.53 -14.71 8.01
N PRO A 14 -27.26 -13.57 7.88
CA PRO A 14 -26.62 -12.28 7.56
C PRO A 14 -25.77 -11.76 8.72
N LEU A 15 -26.11 -12.09 9.96
CA LEU A 15 -25.35 -11.68 11.14
C LEU A 15 -24.05 -12.48 11.29
N ALA A 16 -24.10 -13.79 11.00
CA ALA A 16 -22.91 -14.66 10.93
C ALA A 16 -22.00 -14.28 9.76
N LEU A 17 -22.56 -13.91 8.61
CA LEU A 17 -21.80 -13.38 7.48
C LEU A 17 -21.16 -12.02 7.82
N ALA A 18 -21.91 -11.11 8.46
CA ALA A 18 -21.36 -9.83 8.91
C ALA A 18 -20.24 -10.00 9.94
N LEU A 19 -20.34 -11.02 10.82
CA LEU A 19 -19.30 -11.34 11.80
C LEU A 19 -18.05 -11.96 11.15
N LEU A 20 -18.22 -12.74 10.08
CA LEU A 20 -17.10 -13.28 9.29
C LEU A 20 -16.33 -12.21 8.50
N LEU A 21 -16.94 -11.04 8.24
CA LEU A 21 -16.28 -9.92 7.56
C LEU A 21 -15.59 -8.93 8.52
N ALA A 22 -15.69 -9.13 9.83
CA ALA A 22 -14.97 -8.30 10.80
C ALA A 22 -13.50 -8.75 10.91
N ALA A 23 -12.70 -8.51 9.87
CA ALA A 23 -11.25 -8.64 9.96
C ALA A 23 -10.72 -7.49 10.83
N CYS A 24 -10.22 -7.82 12.03
CA CYS A 24 -9.51 -6.86 12.86
C CYS A 24 -8.12 -6.61 12.26
N ARG A 25 -7.94 -5.42 11.68
CA ARG A 25 -6.64 -4.94 11.21
C ARG A 25 -5.83 -4.36 12.37
N VAL A 26 -4.57 -4.74 12.45
CA VAL A 26 -3.61 -4.32 13.48
C VAL A 26 -2.48 -3.50 12.86
N ASP A 27 -1.93 -2.54 13.62
CA ASP A 27 -0.78 -1.75 13.18
C ASP A 27 0.49 -2.59 13.21
N LEU A 28 1.17 -2.70 12.06
CA LEU A 28 2.45 -3.41 11.90
C LEU A 28 3.63 -2.49 12.27
N TYR A 29 3.63 -1.28 11.72
CA TYR A 29 4.58 -0.21 12.01
C TYR A 29 3.88 1.16 11.97
N ALA A 30 4.36 2.09 12.78
CA ALA A 30 3.89 3.47 12.85
C ALA A 30 5.05 4.47 12.66
N SER A 31 4.71 5.75 12.45
CA SER A 31 5.68 6.85 12.30
C SER A 31 6.63 6.68 11.10
N LEU A 32 6.13 6.07 10.03
CA LEU A 32 6.85 5.90 8.78
C LEU A 32 6.75 7.17 7.94
N ASN A 33 7.78 7.47 7.15
CA ASN A 33 7.63 8.42 6.06
C ASN A 33 6.86 7.77 4.90
N GLU A 34 6.41 8.58 3.94
CA GLU A 34 5.58 8.06 2.84
C GLU A 34 6.33 7.05 1.95
N ALA A 35 7.62 7.27 1.71
CA ALA A 35 8.43 6.40 0.87
C ALA A 35 8.62 5.01 1.51
N GLU A 36 8.91 4.96 2.81
CA GLU A 36 9.02 3.73 3.61
C GLU A 36 7.69 2.98 3.62
N ALA A 37 6.58 3.70 3.89
CA ALA A 37 5.26 3.08 3.90
C ALA A 37 4.88 2.49 2.53
N ASN A 38 5.20 3.20 1.43
CA ASN A 38 4.99 2.69 0.07
C ASN A 38 5.86 1.46 -0.24
N GLN A 39 7.12 1.47 0.19
CA GLN A 39 8.03 0.35 -0.01
C GLN A 39 7.55 -0.90 0.73
N MET A 40 7.15 -0.75 1.99
CA MET A 40 6.61 -1.85 2.80
C MET A 40 5.30 -2.38 2.22
N LEU A 41 4.40 -1.49 1.80
CA LEU A 41 3.16 -1.87 1.12
C LEU A 41 3.43 -2.68 -0.16
N ALA A 42 4.42 -2.26 -0.96
CA ALA A 42 4.79 -2.96 -2.19
C ALA A 42 5.33 -4.37 -1.92
N VAL A 43 6.18 -4.54 -0.91
CA VAL A 43 6.72 -5.87 -0.53
C VAL A 43 5.62 -6.78 0.02
N LEU A 44 4.77 -6.28 0.93
CA LEU A 44 3.70 -7.08 1.52
C LEU A 44 2.67 -7.53 0.47
N THR A 45 2.25 -6.61 -0.41
CA THR A 45 1.29 -6.95 -1.48
C THR A 45 1.90 -7.88 -2.54
N ALA A 46 3.20 -7.79 -2.82
CA ALA A 46 3.90 -8.72 -3.70
C ALA A 46 3.90 -10.15 -3.14
N GLU A 47 4.03 -10.31 -1.82
CA GLU A 47 3.97 -11.61 -1.13
C GLU A 47 2.53 -12.07 -0.81
N GLY A 48 1.51 -11.37 -1.32
CA GLY A 48 0.10 -11.73 -1.15
C GLY A 48 -0.48 -11.42 0.24
N ILE A 49 0.18 -10.57 1.03
CA ILE A 49 -0.33 -10.06 2.31
C ILE A 49 -1.22 -8.84 2.04
N ASP A 50 -2.45 -8.86 2.57
CA ASP A 50 -3.37 -7.73 2.46
C ASP A 50 -2.93 -6.65 3.46
N ALA A 51 -2.37 -5.56 2.93
CA ALA A 51 -1.78 -4.48 3.71
C ALA A 51 -2.37 -3.13 3.32
N ASP A 52 -2.57 -2.29 4.32
CA ASP A 52 -3.19 -0.98 4.21
C ASP A 52 -2.21 0.09 4.66
N LYS A 53 -2.06 1.15 3.86
CA LYS A 53 -1.37 2.37 4.30
C LYS A 53 -2.40 3.36 4.85
N VAL A 54 -2.28 3.75 6.11
CA VAL A 54 -3.11 4.81 6.70
C VAL A 54 -2.26 5.93 7.31
N ARG A 55 -2.85 7.11 7.39
CA ARG A 55 -2.20 8.27 8.00
C ARG A 55 -2.23 8.11 9.54
N ALA A 56 -1.06 8.17 10.15
CA ALA A 56 -0.87 8.08 11.60
C ALA A 56 -0.42 9.46 12.13
N GLY A 57 -1.35 10.22 12.70
CA GLY A 57 -1.10 11.58 13.18
C GLY A 57 -0.94 12.62 12.07
N GLU A 58 -0.23 13.73 12.35
CA GLU A 58 -0.11 14.85 11.41
C GLU A 58 0.88 14.59 10.26
N THR A 59 2.00 13.90 10.52
CA THR A 59 3.12 13.73 9.56
C THR A 59 3.58 12.29 9.36
N GLY A 60 2.96 11.32 10.03
CA GLY A 60 3.34 9.91 9.96
C GLY A 60 2.39 9.06 9.12
N TRP A 61 2.90 7.94 8.62
CA TRP A 61 2.11 6.86 8.05
C TRP A 61 2.24 5.61 8.92
N SER A 62 1.20 4.81 9.00
CA SER A 62 1.25 3.43 9.51
C SER A 62 0.84 2.45 8.43
N VAL A 63 1.42 1.25 8.50
CA VAL A 63 1.05 0.11 7.67
C VAL A 63 0.28 -0.88 8.56
N ARG A 64 -0.91 -1.28 8.13
CA ARG A 64 -1.80 -2.19 8.85
C ARG A 64 -1.98 -3.48 8.08
N VAL A 65 -2.07 -4.59 8.79
CA VAL A 65 -2.33 -5.93 8.22
C VAL A 65 -3.40 -6.63 9.05
N ASP A 66 -3.99 -7.68 8.51
CA ASP A 66 -4.87 -8.54 9.30
C ASP A 66 -4.08 -9.24 10.42
N GLU A 67 -4.68 -9.34 11.62
CA GLU A 67 -4.03 -9.93 12.80
C GLU A 67 -3.50 -11.35 12.53
N ALA A 68 -4.22 -12.13 11.71
CA ALA A 68 -3.82 -13.47 11.30
C ALA A 68 -2.55 -13.50 10.42
N GLN A 69 -2.26 -12.41 9.70
CA GLN A 69 -1.12 -12.29 8.79
C GLN A 69 0.08 -11.56 9.43
N LEU A 70 -0.07 -11.03 10.65
CA LEU A 70 0.96 -10.25 11.34
C LEU A 70 2.33 -10.95 11.46
N PRO A 71 2.42 -12.24 11.88
CA PRO A 71 3.72 -12.91 12.00
C PRO A 71 4.44 -13.07 10.66
N ALA A 72 3.70 -13.46 9.62
CA ALA A 72 4.24 -13.63 8.26
C ALA A 72 4.70 -12.28 7.68
N ALA A 73 3.91 -11.22 7.88
CA ALA A 73 4.26 -9.87 7.44
C ALA A 73 5.58 -9.38 8.08
N LEU A 74 5.78 -9.63 9.37
CA LEU A 74 7.03 -9.26 10.06
C LEU A 74 8.23 -10.05 9.55
N GLU A 75 8.08 -11.35 9.27
CA GLU A 75 9.15 -12.18 8.74
C GLU A 75 9.57 -11.74 7.34
N ILE A 76 8.60 -11.50 6.45
CA ILE A 76 8.82 -10.99 5.10
C ILE A 76 9.58 -9.67 5.14
N LEU A 77 9.10 -8.69 5.92
CA LEU A 77 9.74 -7.38 6.00
C LEU A 77 11.17 -7.47 6.55
N ARG A 78 11.41 -8.32 7.56
CA ARG A 78 12.77 -8.55 8.09
C ARG A 78 13.69 -9.17 7.06
N SER A 79 13.20 -10.11 6.26
CA SER A 79 13.99 -10.76 5.20
C SER A 79 14.41 -9.77 4.10
N GLU A 80 13.59 -8.74 3.85
CA GLU A 80 13.86 -7.65 2.91
C GLU A 80 14.55 -6.43 3.57
N GLY A 81 14.91 -6.52 4.86
CA GLY A 81 15.63 -5.46 5.58
C GLY A 81 14.80 -4.20 5.84
N LEU A 82 13.48 -4.33 5.98
CA LEU A 82 12.54 -3.24 6.22
C LEU A 82 12.09 -3.15 7.70
N PRO A 83 11.82 -1.94 8.22
CA PRO A 83 12.03 -0.63 7.57
C PRO A 83 13.52 -0.31 7.43
N GLY A 84 13.90 0.32 6.32
CA GLY A 84 15.30 0.61 6.04
C GLY A 84 15.91 1.58 7.04
N GLU A 85 17.20 1.43 7.33
CA GLU A 85 17.93 2.37 8.18
C GLU A 85 17.96 3.78 7.56
N ARG A 86 17.71 4.79 8.40
CA ARG A 86 17.80 6.20 8.00
C ARG A 86 19.21 6.69 8.23
N PHE A 87 19.89 7.07 7.16
CA PHE A 87 21.23 7.65 7.23
C PHE A 87 21.17 9.17 7.13
N SER A 88 21.92 9.86 8.00
CA SER A 88 22.14 11.30 7.86
C SER A 88 23.13 11.57 6.72
N SER A 89 22.79 12.50 5.83
CA SER A 89 23.73 12.96 4.81
C SER A 89 24.66 14.05 5.35
N LEU A 90 25.79 14.24 4.69
CA LEU A 90 26.76 15.30 5.04
C LEU A 90 26.08 16.68 5.10
N GLY A 91 25.20 16.96 4.13
CA GLY A 91 24.39 18.18 4.11
C GLY A 91 23.55 18.36 5.39
N GLN A 92 22.94 17.30 5.91
CA GLN A 92 22.11 17.39 7.12
C GLN A 92 22.92 17.64 8.40
N VAL A 93 24.14 17.07 8.48
CA VAL A 93 25.02 17.19 9.65
C VAL A 93 25.64 18.59 9.73
N PHE A 94 26.13 19.13 8.60
CA PHE A 94 26.85 20.41 8.54
C PHE A 94 25.97 21.64 8.29
N GLN A 95 24.67 21.48 8.07
CA GLN A 95 23.71 22.60 8.01
C GLN A 95 23.51 23.28 9.38
N LYS A 96 23.98 22.69 10.48
CA LYS A 96 23.66 23.10 11.85
C LYS A 96 24.80 23.78 12.62
N GLN A 97 25.87 24.21 11.95
CA GLN A 97 27.11 24.63 12.64
C GLN A 97 27.57 26.02 12.18
N GLY A 98 27.66 26.95 13.15
CA GLY A 98 28.45 28.20 13.10
C GLY A 98 27.98 29.33 12.17
N LEU A 99 28.32 30.58 12.51
CA LEU A 99 28.18 31.74 11.62
C LEU A 99 29.26 31.77 10.51
N VAL A 100 30.33 30.98 10.63
CA VAL A 100 31.48 30.95 9.71
C VAL A 100 31.94 29.50 9.51
N ALA A 101 32.17 29.10 8.26
CA ALA A 101 32.62 27.76 7.90
C ALA A 101 34.13 27.59 8.09
N THR A 102 34.57 26.41 8.52
CA THR A 102 36.00 26.08 8.58
C THR A 102 36.53 25.63 7.21
N PRO A 103 37.85 25.77 6.91
CA PRO A 103 38.41 25.29 5.64
C PRO A 103 38.16 23.80 5.37
N THR A 104 38.12 22.99 6.44
CA THR A 104 37.78 21.57 6.34
C THR A 104 36.32 21.37 5.94
N GLU A 105 35.40 22.16 6.48
CA GLU A 105 33.97 22.11 6.14
C GLU A 105 33.71 22.52 4.69
N GLU A 106 34.32 23.62 4.22
CA GLU A 106 34.18 24.07 2.83
C GLU A 106 34.65 22.97 1.86
N ARG A 107 35.78 22.35 2.16
CA ARG A 107 36.30 21.22 1.39
C ARG A 107 35.34 20.03 1.39
N MET A 108 34.78 19.67 2.54
CA MET A 108 33.84 18.55 2.65
C MET A 108 32.54 18.84 1.91
N ARG A 109 32.05 20.10 1.93
CA ARG A 109 30.91 20.55 1.12
C ARG A 109 31.20 20.47 -0.37
N TYR A 110 32.39 20.90 -0.80
CA TYR A 110 32.82 20.77 -2.20
C TYR A 110 32.82 19.31 -2.67
N ILE A 111 33.45 18.41 -1.92
CA ILE A 111 33.49 16.97 -2.26
C ILE A 111 32.09 16.36 -2.31
N PHE A 112 31.22 16.74 -1.38
CA PHE A 112 29.82 16.27 -1.36
C PHE A 112 29.03 16.78 -2.55
N ALA A 113 29.14 18.07 -2.87
CA ALA A 113 28.48 18.67 -4.04
C ALA A 113 28.91 17.97 -5.33
N LEU A 114 30.21 17.78 -5.53
CA LEU A 114 30.76 17.05 -6.68
C LEU A 114 30.25 15.61 -6.75
N SER A 115 30.17 14.93 -5.61
CA SER A 115 29.61 13.57 -5.54
C SER A 115 28.13 13.53 -5.91
N GLN A 116 27.34 14.53 -5.50
CA GLN A 116 25.91 14.63 -5.86
C GLN A 116 25.73 14.95 -7.34
N GLU A 117 26.46 15.91 -7.88
CA GLU A 117 26.41 16.31 -9.29
C GLU A 117 26.75 15.12 -10.20
N LEU A 118 27.85 14.42 -9.93
CA LEU A 118 28.23 13.22 -10.69
C LEU A 118 27.20 12.09 -10.55
N SER A 119 26.63 11.90 -9.35
CA SER A 119 25.57 10.90 -9.15
C SER A 119 24.32 11.25 -9.96
N GLU A 120 23.96 12.53 -10.05
CA GLU A 120 22.84 13.00 -10.85
C GLU A 120 23.09 12.83 -12.34
N THR A 121 24.26 13.22 -12.84
CA THR A 121 24.65 13.04 -14.25
C THR A 121 24.60 11.57 -14.65
N LEU A 122 25.18 10.67 -13.84
CA LEU A 122 25.18 9.23 -14.14
C LEU A 122 23.78 8.61 -14.06
N ARG A 123 22.90 9.14 -13.19
CA ARG A 123 21.51 8.67 -13.11
C ARG A 123 20.71 9.00 -14.37
N ASN A 124 21.11 10.03 -15.12
CA ASN A 124 20.45 10.41 -16.38
C ASN A 124 20.84 9.52 -17.57
N ILE A 125 21.78 8.58 -17.39
CA ILE A 125 22.11 7.59 -18.43
C ILE A 125 20.96 6.60 -18.56
N ASP A 126 20.56 6.33 -19.80
CA ASP A 126 19.49 5.38 -20.10
C ASP A 126 19.77 3.99 -19.49
N GLY A 127 18.77 3.45 -18.81
CA GLY A 127 18.87 2.18 -18.11
C GLY A 127 19.43 2.26 -16.69
N VAL A 128 19.96 3.40 -16.24
CA VAL A 128 20.38 3.61 -14.84
C VAL A 128 19.17 3.90 -13.95
N VAL A 129 18.99 3.08 -12.92
CA VAL A 129 17.92 3.24 -11.90
C VAL A 129 18.43 4.04 -10.71
N THR A 130 19.68 3.83 -10.32
CA THR A 130 20.32 4.55 -9.22
C THR A 130 21.81 4.64 -9.48
N ALA A 131 22.38 5.81 -9.27
CA ALA A 131 23.82 6.02 -9.28
C ALA A 131 24.25 6.68 -7.97
N ARG A 132 25.39 6.25 -7.44
CA ARG A 132 26.07 6.89 -6.31
C ARG A 132 27.55 6.96 -6.58
N VAL A 133 28.11 8.14 -6.38
CA VAL A 133 29.55 8.39 -6.52
C VAL A 133 30.11 8.79 -5.16
N HIS A 134 31.20 8.14 -4.78
CA HIS A 134 31.98 8.48 -3.60
C HIS A 134 33.34 8.98 -4.06
N VAL A 135 33.58 10.27 -3.87
CA VAL A 135 34.82 10.93 -4.27
C VAL A 135 35.76 11.05 -3.06
N VAL A 136 37.04 10.71 -3.25
CA VAL A 136 38.10 10.84 -2.25
C VAL A 136 39.19 11.74 -2.80
N ILE A 137 39.31 12.94 -2.23
CA ILE A 137 40.35 13.92 -2.55
C ILE A 137 41.21 14.14 -1.29
N PRO A 138 42.43 13.58 -1.22
CA PRO A 138 43.31 13.72 -0.05
C PRO A 138 43.73 15.16 0.20
N ALA A 139 43.83 15.57 1.48
CA ALA A 139 44.41 16.87 1.82
C ALA A 139 45.90 16.91 1.41
N THR A 140 46.27 17.99 0.73
CA THR A 140 47.66 18.29 0.36
C THR A 140 48.37 18.79 1.60
N ASP A 141 49.41 18.07 2.02
CA ASP A 141 50.28 18.50 3.09
C ASP A 141 51.50 19.21 2.46
N PRO A 142 51.67 20.53 2.66
CA PRO A 142 52.77 21.28 2.07
C PRO A 142 54.16 20.86 2.60
N LEU A 143 54.22 20.08 3.69
CA LEU A 143 55.46 19.55 4.27
C LEU A 143 55.77 18.12 3.82
N SER A 144 54.88 17.49 3.04
CA SER A 144 55.03 16.13 2.54
C SER A 144 55.22 16.12 1.03
N ASP A 145 56.34 15.57 0.57
CA ASP A 145 56.60 15.36 -0.87
C ASP A 145 55.73 14.24 -1.48
N LYS A 146 54.97 13.51 -0.65
CA LYS A 146 54.13 12.39 -1.10
C LYS A 146 52.74 12.87 -1.50
N ILE A 147 52.54 13.06 -2.80
CA ILE A 147 51.22 13.29 -3.39
C ILE A 147 50.40 12.00 -3.30
N ARG A 148 49.27 12.05 -2.58
CA ARG A 148 48.29 10.96 -2.56
C ARG A 148 47.30 11.16 -3.71
N PRO A 149 47.13 10.20 -4.62
CA PRO A 149 46.23 10.36 -5.76
C PRO A 149 44.77 10.42 -5.29
N SER A 150 43.97 11.22 -5.99
CA SER A 150 42.51 11.21 -5.83
C SER A 150 41.94 9.90 -6.39
N SER A 151 40.78 9.50 -5.87
CA SER A 151 40.07 8.30 -6.37
C SER A 151 38.56 8.46 -6.29
N ALA A 152 37.85 7.64 -7.05
CA ALA A 152 36.40 7.62 -7.04
C ALA A 152 35.87 6.18 -7.04
N ALA A 153 34.82 5.93 -6.27
CA ALA A 153 34.05 4.71 -6.30
C ALA A 153 32.64 5.02 -6.81
N VAL A 154 32.24 4.34 -7.87
CA VAL A 154 30.98 4.54 -8.56
C VAL A 154 30.15 3.26 -8.40
N PHE A 155 28.93 3.42 -7.91
CA PHE A 155 27.94 2.37 -7.81
C PHE A 155 26.78 2.70 -8.75
N ILE A 156 26.43 1.76 -9.63
CA ILE A 156 25.31 1.91 -10.56
C ILE A 156 24.41 0.69 -10.44
N LYS A 157 23.16 0.94 -10.10
CA LYS A 157 22.07 -0.02 -10.24
C LYS A 157 21.37 0.22 -11.58
N HIS A 158 21.30 -0.78 -12.44
CA HIS A 158 20.72 -0.64 -13.79
C HIS A 158 19.61 -1.65 -14.06
N ARG A 159 18.79 -1.37 -15.06
CA ARG A 159 17.72 -2.28 -15.47
C ARG A 159 18.32 -3.55 -16.12
N PRO A 160 17.68 -4.72 -15.95
CA PRO A 160 18.19 -5.98 -16.52
C PRO A 160 18.14 -6.03 -18.06
N ASP A 161 17.34 -5.17 -18.70
CA ASP A 161 17.24 -5.07 -20.16
C ASP A 161 18.30 -4.14 -20.79
N THR A 162 19.18 -3.53 -19.98
CA THR A 162 20.25 -2.65 -20.46
C THR A 162 21.61 -3.19 -20.04
N ASP A 163 22.48 -3.47 -21.01
CA ASP A 163 23.87 -3.84 -20.75
C ASP A 163 24.77 -2.58 -20.69
N LEU A 164 25.11 -2.16 -19.48
CA LEU A 164 26.02 -1.04 -19.24
C LEU A 164 27.51 -1.41 -19.33
N ARG A 165 27.87 -2.69 -19.54
CA ARG A 165 29.28 -3.11 -19.58
C ARG A 165 30.07 -2.41 -20.69
N LEU A 166 29.42 -2.12 -21.81
CA LEU A 166 30.03 -1.40 -22.92
C LEU A 166 30.31 0.08 -22.60
N LEU A 167 29.55 0.67 -21.67
CA LEU A 167 29.71 2.07 -21.25
C LEU A 167 30.72 2.23 -20.10
N VAL A 168 31.24 1.14 -19.53
CA VAL A 168 32.19 1.17 -18.41
C VAL A 168 33.40 2.08 -18.68
N PRO A 169 34.11 1.99 -19.82
CA PRO A 169 35.24 2.87 -20.09
C PRO A 169 34.82 4.35 -20.16
N THR A 170 33.72 4.64 -20.86
CA THR A 170 33.18 6.00 -21.00
C THR A 170 32.78 6.60 -19.65
N VAL A 171 32.13 5.81 -18.79
CA VAL A 171 31.77 6.24 -17.43
C VAL A 171 33.00 6.51 -16.59
N LYS A 172 34.02 5.63 -16.64
CA LYS A 172 35.28 5.83 -15.92
C LYS A 172 36.04 7.05 -16.42
N ASP A 173 36.12 7.24 -17.73
CA ASP A 173 36.76 8.42 -18.33
C ASP A 173 36.01 9.68 -17.93
N MET A 174 34.68 9.71 -18.02
CA MET A 174 33.90 10.88 -17.62
C MET A 174 34.18 11.26 -16.17
N VAL A 175 34.12 10.29 -15.24
CA VAL A 175 34.39 10.54 -13.82
C VAL A 175 35.83 10.97 -13.57
N ALA A 176 36.81 10.37 -14.25
CA ALA A 176 38.21 10.76 -14.12
C ALA A 176 38.47 12.20 -14.59
N HIS A 177 37.84 12.63 -15.70
CA HIS A 177 37.98 14.00 -16.21
C HIS A 177 37.17 15.03 -15.41
N SER A 178 36.17 14.61 -14.63
CA SER A 178 35.38 15.51 -13.78
C SER A 178 36.01 15.79 -12.41
N ILE A 179 37.05 15.04 -12.00
CA ILE A 179 37.65 15.17 -10.67
C ILE A 179 39.15 15.41 -10.81
N GLU A 180 39.65 16.46 -10.16
CA GLU A 180 41.06 16.80 -10.20
C GLU A 180 41.95 15.69 -9.62
N GLY A 181 42.97 15.29 -10.38
CA GLY A 181 43.95 14.31 -9.96
C GLY A 181 43.44 12.86 -9.92
N VAL A 182 42.25 12.58 -10.47
CA VAL A 182 41.76 11.21 -10.65
C VAL A 182 42.19 10.70 -12.02
N THR A 183 42.79 9.52 -12.04
CA THR A 183 43.12 8.80 -13.28
C THR A 183 42.13 7.66 -13.51
N HIS A 184 42.01 7.20 -14.75
CA HIS A 184 41.07 6.13 -15.13
C HIS A 184 41.22 4.85 -14.29
N ASP A 185 42.45 4.48 -13.90
CA ASP A 185 42.73 3.32 -13.04
C ASP A 185 42.30 3.50 -11.57
N LYS A 186 42.07 4.75 -11.14
CA LYS A 186 41.60 5.11 -9.78
C LYS A 186 40.09 5.27 -9.69
N VAL A 187 39.36 4.93 -10.75
CA VAL A 187 37.90 4.84 -10.75
C VAL A 187 37.46 3.38 -10.65
N SER A 188 36.90 3.03 -9.50
CA SER A 188 36.23 1.75 -9.29
C SER A 188 34.76 1.88 -9.68
N LEU A 189 34.25 0.94 -10.49
CA LEU A 189 32.84 0.91 -10.92
C LEU A 189 32.23 -0.44 -10.58
N SER A 190 31.12 -0.42 -9.82
CA SER A 190 30.31 -1.59 -9.50
C SER A 190 28.96 -1.47 -10.17
N LEU A 191 28.62 -2.46 -10.99
CA LEU A 191 27.35 -2.57 -11.69
C LEU A 191 26.49 -3.64 -11.01
N VAL A 192 25.25 -3.30 -10.68
CA VAL A 192 24.29 -4.23 -10.08
C VAL A 192 22.98 -4.17 -10.85
N GLU A 193 22.47 -5.32 -11.26
CA GLU A 193 21.17 -5.42 -11.91
C GLU A 193 20.04 -5.19 -10.90
N ALA A 194 19.04 -4.40 -11.30
CA ALA A 194 17.82 -4.25 -10.55
C ALA A 194 16.99 -5.54 -10.63
N ARG A 195 16.42 -5.96 -9.49
CA ARG A 195 15.42 -7.03 -9.48
C ARG A 195 14.29 -6.63 -10.45
N PRO A 196 13.90 -7.50 -11.39
CA PRO A 196 12.81 -7.20 -12.32
C PRO A 196 11.52 -7.03 -11.51
N PHE A 197 10.79 -5.96 -11.80
CA PHE A 197 9.43 -5.84 -11.29
C PHE A 197 8.56 -6.86 -12.04
N THR A 198 8.22 -7.95 -11.35
CA THR A 198 7.21 -8.89 -11.84
C THR A 198 5.89 -8.45 -11.22
N PRO A 199 4.90 -7.96 -12.00
CA PRO A 199 3.57 -7.71 -11.45
C PRO A 199 2.99 -9.05 -11.00
N ILE A 200 2.93 -9.27 -9.69
CA ILE A 200 2.37 -10.48 -9.11
C ILE A 200 0.87 -10.25 -8.94
N GLY A 201 0.08 -11.05 -9.64
CA GLY A 201 -1.37 -11.01 -9.62
C GLY A 201 -1.97 -10.33 -10.84
N PRO A 202 -3.19 -10.72 -11.25
CA PRO A 202 -3.92 -9.95 -12.24
C PRO A 202 -4.01 -8.53 -11.69
N VAL A 203 -3.50 -7.53 -12.41
CA VAL A 203 -3.94 -6.15 -12.23
C VAL A 203 -5.45 -6.26 -12.19
N ALA A 204 -6.05 -6.06 -11.00
CA ALA A 204 -7.46 -6.29 -10.81
C ALA A 204 -8.16 -5.35 -11.78
N ARG A 205 -8.46 -5.86 -12.98
CA ARG A 205 -9.21 -5.15 -13.99
C ARG A 205 -10.52 -4.96 -13.27
N ALA A 206 -10.74 -3.73 -12.78
CA ALA A 206 -11.91 -3.36 -11.99
C ALA A 206 -13.07 -4.13 -12.60
N PRO A 207 -13.72 -5.04 -11.85
CA PRO A 207 -14.62 -6.03 -12.42
C PRO A 207 -15.53 -5.25 -13.35
N ALA A 208 -15.37 -5.45 -14.66
CA ALA A 208 -16.00 -4.63 -15.68
C ALA A 208 -17.43 -4.52 -15.25
N SER A 209 -17.86 -3.31 -14.82
CA SER A 209 -18.98 -3.13 -13.91
C SER A 209 -20.10 -4.02 -14.39
N GLN A 210 -20.23 -5.20 -13.77
CA GLN A 210 -21.35 -6.07 -14.05
C GLN A 210 -22.46 -5.26 -13.47
N GLY A 211 -23.11 -4.48 -14.35
CA GLY A 211 -24.08 -3.48 -13.95
C GLY A 211 -24.93 -4.10 -12.88
N PHE A 212 -25.04 -3.43 -11.73
CA PHE A 212 -25.83 -3.90 -10.60
C PHE A 212 -27.05 -4.61 -11.17
N PRO A 213 -27.31 -5.90 -10.84
CA PRO A 213 -28.38 -6.64 -11.49
C PRO A 213 -29.72 -6.09 -10.98
N VAL A 214 -30.09 -4.89 -11.44
CA VAL A 214 -31.28 -4.14 -11.07
C VAL A 214 -32.48 -5.03 -11.30
N GLY A 215 -32.47 -5.87 -12.35
CA GLY A 215 -33.50 -6.87 -12.60
C GLY A 215 -33.68 -7.90 -11.49
N ARG A 216 -32.60 -8.41 -10.86
CA ARG A 216 -32.70 -9.41 -9.78
C ARG A 216 -33.16 -8.74 -8.48
N PHE A 217 -32.64 -7.56 -8.16
CA PHE A 217 -33.06 -6.82 -6.98
C PHE A 217 -34.50 -6.26 -7.11
N ALA A 218 -34.90 -5.81 -8.30
CA ALA A 218 -36.27 -5.39 -8.59
C ALA A 218 -37.24 -6.58 -8.53
N ALA A 219 -36.84 -7.76 -9.00
CA ALA A 219 -37.66 -8.98 -8.85
C ALA A 219 -37.85 -9.37 -7.38
N ILE A 220 -36.79 -9.29 -6.57
CA ILE A 220 -36.86 -9.56 -5.12
C ILE A 220 -37.73 -8.50 -4.42
N ALA A 221 -37.54 -7.22 -4.72
CA ALA A 221 -38.35 -6.13 -4.15
C ALA A 221 -39.83 -6.26 -4.55
N GLY A 222 -40.11 -6.57 -5.83
CA GLY A 222 -41.47 -6.81 -6.32
C GLY A 222 -42.14 -8.00 -5.65
N ALA A 223 -41.42 -9.11 -5.46
CA ALA A 223 -41.93 -10.28 -4.75
C ALA A 223 -42.25 -9.98 -3.27
N VAL A 224 -41.41 -9.17 -2.61
CA VAL A 224 -41.65 -8.74 -1.22
C VAL A 224 -42.88 -7.83 -1.12
N ILE A 225 -43.05 -6.87 -2.04
CA ILE A 225 -44.22 -5.99 -2.07
C ILE A 225 -45.51 -6.80 -2.33
N ALA A 226 -45.48 -7.74 -3.28
CA ALA A 226 -46.63 -8.60 -3.58
C ALA A 226 -47.01 -9.49 -2.38
N ALA A 227 -46.03 -10.04 -1.66
CA ALA A 227 -46.27 -10.84 -0.47
C ALA A 227 -46.89 -10.01 0.68
N LEU A 228 -46.45 -8.75 0.85
CA LEU A 228 -47.02 -7.83 1.84
C LEU A 228 -48.44 -7.39 1.46
N ALA A 229 -48.71 -7.15 0.18
CA ALA A 229 -50.05 -6.81 -0.31
C ALA A 229 -51.04 -7.97 -0.10
N LEU A 230 -50.63 -9.20 -0.38
CA LEU A 230 -51.45 -10.40 -0.13
C LEU A 230 -51.70 -10.64 1.36
N ALA A 231 -50.68 -10.42 2.20
CA ALA A 231 -50.85 -10.48 3.65
C ALA A 231 -51.82 -9.40 4.17
N GLY A 232 -51.74 -8.18 3.63
CA GLY A 232 -52.66 -7.08 3.95
C GLY A 232 -54.11 -7.37 3.55
N LEU A 233 -54.31 -7.92 2.34
CA LEU A 233 -55.64 -8.35 1.86
C LEU A 233 -56.21 -9.48 2.71
N GLY A 234 -55.38 -10.44 3.13
CA GLY A 234 -55.79 -11.52 4.04
C GLY A 234 -56.28 -11.00 5.39
N VAL A 235 -55.57 -10.03 5.99
CA VAL A 235 -55.97 -9.39 7.25
C VAL A 235 -57.26 -8.58 7.09
N LEU A 236 -57.43 -7.88 5.97
CA LEU A 236 -58.64 -7.09 5.68
C LEU A 236 -59.87 -8.00 5.46
N ALA A 237 -59.69 -9.11 4.76
CA ALA A 237 -60.73 -10.12 4.56
C ALA A 237 -61.13 -10.78 5.88
N TRP A 238 -60.16 -11.06 6.76
CA TRP A 238 -60.43 -11.62 8.09
C TRP A 238 -61.21 -10.63 8.99
N LYS A 239 -60.86 -9.33 8.96
CA LYS A 239 -61.62 -8.28 9.66
C LYS A 239 -63.04 -8.09 9.12
N ARG A 240 -63.23 -8.12 7.79
CA ARG A 240 -64.56 -8.01 7.16
C ARG A 240 -65.42 -9.27 7.38
N GLY A 241 -64.81 -10.45 7.41
CA GLY A 241 -65.48 -11.71 7.75
C GLY A 241 -65.93 -11.74 9.23
N GLY A 242 -65.10 -11.23 10.14
CA GLY A 242 -65.46 -11.06 11.55
C GLY A 242 -66.62 -10.07 11.77
N LEU A 243 -66.67 -8.96 11.02
CA LEU A 243 -67.79 -8.01 11.08
C LEU A 243 -69.10 -8.59 10.54
N ARG A 244 -69.05 -9.43 9.50
CA ARG A 244 -70.26 -10.09 8.93
C ARG A 244 -70.84 -11.14 9.89
N GLN A 245 -70.01 -11.86 10.63
CA GLN A 245 -70.48 -12.80 11.66
C GLN A 245 -71.08 -12.10 12.89
N ALA A 246 -70.62 -10.89 13.22
CA ALA A 246 -71.18 -10.10 14.31
C ALA A 246 -72.58 -9.52 13.98
N PHE A 247 -72.82 -9.08 12.74
CA PHE A 247 -74.14 -8.56 12.33
C PHE A 247 -75.18 -9.67 12.05
N GLY A 248 -74.77 -10.89 11.70
CA GLY A 248 -75.69 -12.02 11.48
C GLY A 248 -76.35 -12.59 12.74
N ARG A 249 -75.83 -12.28 13.94
CA ARG A 249 -76.37 -12.77 15.23
C ARG A 249 -77.47 -11.89 15.85
N LEU A 250 -77.72 -10.70 15.30
CA LEU A 250 -78.77 -9.78 15.80
C LEU A 250 -80.11 -9.89 15.04
N GLY A 251 -80.20 -10.71 13.98
CA GLY A 251 -81.39 -10.84 13.14
C GLY A 251 -82.25 -12.09 13.36
N ALA A 252 -81.83 -13.06 14.17
CA ALA A 252 -82.58 -14.32 14.36
C ALA A 252 -83.52 -14.23 15.57
N ARG A 253 -84.69 -13.61 15.37
CA ARG A 253 -85.89 -13.88 16.21
C ARG A 253 -86.56 -15.16 15.70
N PRO A 254 -86.70 -16.23 16.49
CA PRO A 254 -87.65 -17.29 16.17
C PRO A 254 -89.04 -16.89 16.65
N SER A 255 -89.94 -16.74 15.69
CA SER A 255 -91.38 -16.71 15.87
C SER A 255 -91.94 -18.13 16.06
N THR A 256 -93.07 -18.18 16.77
CA THR A 256 -94.22 -19.12 16.67
C THR A 256 -94.19 -20.53 17.33
N ARG A 257 -95.03 -20.65 18.38
CA ARG A 257 -96.32 -21.41 18.44
C ARG A 257 -96.32 -22.95 18.60
N SER A 258 -97.03 -23.40 19.66
CA SER A 258 -98.16 -24.36 19.66
C SER A 258 -98.03 -25.69 20.45
N ARG A 259 -99.01 -25.89 21.36
CA ARG A 259 -99.64 -27.14 21.86
C ARG A 259 -98.84 -28.16 22.68
N ALA A 260 -99.18 -28.28 23.96
CA ALA A 260 -100.07 -29.34 24.48
C ALA A 260 -100.84 -28.79 25.69
#